data_AF-A0A329R7R2-F1
#
_entry.id   AF-A0A329R7R2-F1
#
_cell.length_a   1.000
_cell.length_b   1.000
_cell.length_c   1.000
_cell.angle_alpha   90.00
_cell.angle_beta   90.00
_cell.angle_gamma   90.00
#
_symmetry.space_group_name_H-M   'P 1'
#
loop_
_entity.id
_entity.type
_entity.pdbx_description
1 polymer ?
#
loop_
_entity_poly.entity_id
_entity_poly.type
_entity_poly.pdbx_seq_one_letter_code
_entity_poly.pdbx_strand_id
1 'polypeptide(L)'
;MKLLCGIAFVSAVATLVNGLSFSEIADESAPSPVLASQERGDDTGLTSDEESGIYGGSNADINKYPYVAALLVEGTDDVPFCSGTLIAPQYVLTTATCIKWFPLDLQVSLGTPRVKDRKSGKAGQIRAVEVFRHPLHNSTLLTYDVALLKLEKPSTHKPARLCDADGSDNKP
;
A
#
# COMPACT_ATOMS: atom_id res chain seq x y z
N MET A 1 37.18 44.09 -35.64
CA MET A 1 38.52 43.54 -35.96
C MET A 1 38.33 42.23 -36.70
N LYS A 2 39.06 42.09 -37.81
CA LYS A 2 39.05 40.94 -38.73
C LYS A 2 39.79 39.73 -38.13
N LEU A 3 39.57 38.57 -38.75
CA LEU A 3 40.46 37.37 -38.84
C LEU A 3 40.48 36.48 -37.56
N LEU A 4 40.42 35.14 -37.60
CA LEU A 4 40.95 34.19 -38.58
C LEU A 4 40.21 32.82 -38.56
N CYS A 5 40.33 32.15 -39.70
CA CYS A 5 39.96 30.78 -40.03
C CYS A 5 40.74 29.72 -39.23
N GLY A 6 40.14 28.55 -39.00
CA GLY A 6 40.83 27.35 -38.52
C GLY A 6 39.93 26.12 -38.53
N ILE A 7 39.92 25.38 -39.65
CA ILE A 7 39.35 24.03 -39.75
C ILE A 7 40.46 23.02 -39.45
N ALA A 8 40.23 22.08 -38.54
CA ALA A 8 40.86 20.76 -38.55
C ALA A 8 39.99 19.76 -37.78
N PHE A 9 40.06 18.52 -38.23
CA PHE A 9 39.10 17.42 -38.11
C PHE A 9 39.37 16.47 -36.91
N VAL A 10 38.33 15.66 -36.60
CA VAL A 10 38.29 14.37 -35.86
C VAL A 10 38.43 14.40 -34.33
N SER A 11 37.35 14.08 -33.61
CA SER A 11 37.10 12.73 -33.08
C SER A 11 35.90 12.75 -32.15
N ALA A 12 34.86 11.98 -32.49
CA ALA A 12 33.72 11.74 -31.63
C ALA A 12 34.12 10.73 -30.53
N VAL A 13 33.91 11.10 -29.27
CA VAL A 13 33.89 10.14 -28.16
C VAL A 13 32.57 10.33 -27.43
N ALA A 14 31.55 9.60 -27.87
CA ALA A 14 30.35 9.38 -27.09
C ALA A 14 30.70 8.36 -26.01
N THR A 15 30.70 8.78 -24.74
CA THR A 15 30.82 7.85 -23.61
C THR A 15 29.52 7.06 -23.51
N LEU A 16 29.56 5.82 -23.99
CA LEU A 16 28.47 4.85 -23.89
C LEU A 16 28.27 4.46 -22.42
N VAL A 17 27.09 4.76 -21.92
CA VAL A 17 26.51 4.14 -20.72
C VAL A 17 26.28 2.67 -21.00
N ASN A 18 26.97 1.78 -20.30
CA ASN A 18 26.65 0.35 -20.30
C ASN A 18 25.37 0.14 -19.48
N GLY A 19 24.22 0.35 -20.14
CA GLY A 19 22.95 -0.22 -19.70
C GLY A 19 22.96 -1.70 -20.03
N LEU A 20 23.10 -2.55 -19.01
CA LEU A 20 22.81 -3.98 -19.18
C LEU A 20 21.30 -4.12 -19.36
N SER A 21 20.90 -4.30 -20.61
CA SER A 21 19.55 -4.73 -21.00
C SER A 21 19.38 -6.20 -20.62
N PHE A 22 18.31 -6.52 -19.90
CA PHE A 22 18.03 -7.86 -19.37
C PHE A 22 17.49 -8.83 -20.45
N SER A 23 18.02 -8.78 -21.67
CA SER A 23 17.51 -9.56 -22.81
C SER A 23 18.40 -10.75 -23.20
N GLU A 24 19.43 -11.08 -22.44
CA GLU A 24 20.48 -12.04 -22.85
C GLU A 24 20.59 -13.26 -21.92
N ILE A 25 19.44 -13.84 -21.55
CA ILE A 25 19.36 -15.24 -21.12
C ILE A 25 18.14 -15.86 -21.82
N ALA A 26 18.27 -16.09 -23.11
CA ALA A 26 17.42 -17.00 -23.86
C ALA A 26 18.35 -17.89 -24.68
N ASP A 27 18.93 -18.90 -24.01
CA ASP A 27 19.50 -20.04 -24.71
C ASP A 27 18.43 -21.13 -24.79
N GLU A 28 18.10 -21.48 -26.02
CA GLU A 28 17.07 -22.40 -26.46
C GLU A 28 17.70 -23.78 -26.63
N SER A 29 17.75 -24.59 -25.57
CA SER A 29 17.88 -26.06 -25.71
C SER A 29 17.69 -26.81 -24.39
N ALA A 30 16.45 -27.11 -23.98
CA ALA A 30 16.13 -28.24 -23.09
C ALA A 30 14.59 -28.46 -22.99
N PRO A 31 14.13 -29.71 -22.86
CA PRO A 31 12.74 -30.09 -23.11
C PRO A 31 11.79 -29.60 -22.01
N SER A 32 10.55 -29.28 -22.38
CA SER A 32 9.49 -28.84 -21.46
C SER A 32 9.32 -29.78 -20.26
N PRO A 33 9.51 -29.32 -19.01
CA PRO A 33 8.99 -29.98 -17.85
C PRO A 33 7.69 -29.28 -17.42
N VAL A 34 6.62 -30.06 -17.51
CA VAL A 34 5.42 -30.05 -16.66
C VAL A 34 5.50 -29.14 -15.42
N LEU A 35 4.41 -28.38 -15.25
CA LEU A 35 3.99 -27.61 -14.09
C LEU A 35 4.33 -28.33 -12.77
N ALA A 36 5.50 -28.05 -12.20
CA ALA A 36 5.77 -28.27 -10.79
C ALA A 36 5.44 -26.96 -10.08
N SER A 37 4.38 -26.98 -9.26
CA SER A 37 4.13 -25.98 -8.24
C SER A 37 5.33 -25.95 -7.30
N GLN A 38 6.29 -25.09 -7.59
CA GLN A 38 7.32 -24.74 -6.63
C GLN A 38 6.67 -23.80 -5.63
N GLU A 39 6.06 -24.41 -4.61
CA GLU A 39 5.70 -23.76 -3.36
C GLU A 39 6.96 -23.06 -2.88
N ARG A 40 7.05 -21.76 -3.13
CA ARG A 40 8.04 -20.91 -2.46
C ARG A 40 7.55 -20.86 -1.02
N GLY A 41 7.98 -21.85 -0.24
CA GLY A 41 7.78 -21.86 1.20
C GLY A 41 8.30 -20.55 1.74
N ASP A 42 7.36 -19.70 2.16
CA ASP A 42 7.65 -18.57 3.03
C ASP A 42 8.02 -19.21 4.38
N ASP A 43 9.29 -19.63 4.49
CA ASP A 43 9.79 -20.30 5.69
C ASP A 43 9.86 -19.26 6.80
N THR A 44 8.84 -19.28 7.65
CA THR A 44 8.75 -18.43 8.84
C THR A 44 9.82 -18.79 9.87
N GLY A 45 10.59 -19.87 9.66
CA GLY A 45 11.58 -20.36 10.62
C GLY A 45 10.97 -21.02 11.85
N LEU A 46 9.64 -21.16 11.88
CA LEU A 46 8.88 -21.78 12.96
C LEU A 46 8.61 -23.25 12.61
N THR A 47 8.65 -24.13 13.61
CA THR A 47 8.19 -25.51 13.41
C THR A 47 6.67 -25.54 13.19
N SER A 48 6.15 -26.60 12.56
CA SER A 48 4.68 -26.74 12.34
C SER A 48 3.86 -26.71 13.63
N ASP A 49 4.49 -27.02 14.77
CA ASP A 49 3.87 -26.98 16.10
C ASP A 49 3.93 -25.56 16.73
N GLU A 50 4.82 -24.70 16.24
CA GLU A 50 4.96 -23.29 16.64
C GLU A 50 4.18 -22.33 15.72
N GLU A 51 3.92 -22.76 14.48
CA GLU A 51 3.13 -22.02 13.52
C GLU A 51 1.63 -22.10 13.86
N SER A 52 1.18 -21.28 14.80
CA SER A 52 -0.24 -21.11 15.11
C SER A 52 -0.93 -20.26 14.03
N GLY A 53 -1.00 -20.79 12.82
CA GLY A 53 -1.71 -20.19 11.70
C GLY A 53 -3.20 -20.10 11.99
N ILE A 54 -3.83 -18.98 11.59
CA ILE A 54 -5.28 -18.83 11.72
C ILE A 54 -5.95 -19.55 10.53
N TYR A 55 -6.48 -20.75 10.76
CA TYR A 55 -7.28 -21.50 9.79
C TYR A 55 -8.77 -21.42 10.14
N GLY A 56 -9.62 -21.02 9.18
CA GLY A 56 -11.08 -20.97 9.38
C GLY A 56 -11.55 -19.91 10.38
N GLY A 57 -10.93 -18.71 10.36
CA GLY A 57 -11.02 -17.65 11.36
C GLY A 57 -12.41 -17.26 11.90
N SER A 58 -12.42 -16.43 12.94
CA SER A 58 -13.63 -16.00 13.64
C SER A 58 -13.72 -14.48 13.75
N ASN A 59 -14.85 -13.96 14.24
CA ASN A 59 -15.00 -12.52 14.48
C ASN A 59 -13.91 -12.01 15.44
N ALA A 60 -13.16 -11.00 14.99
CA ALA A 60 -12.19 -10.30 15.83
C ALA A 60 -12.89 -9.40 16.84
N ASP A 61 -12.31 -9.30 18.05
CA ASP A 61 -12.70 -8.30 19.04
C ASP A 61 -12.13 -6.94 18.63
N ILE A 62 -13.02 -6.01 18.29
CA ILE A 62 -12.65 -4.67 17.83
C ILE A 62 -11.86 -3.87 18.88
N ASN A 63 -12.03 -4.18 20.17
CA ASN A 63 -11.29 -3.52 21.25
C ASN A 63 -9.80 -3.86 21.22
N LYS A 64 -9.43 -5.01 20.63
CA LYS A 64 -8.03 -5.41 20.44
C LYS A 64 -7.40 -4.72 19.22
N TYR A 65 -8.20 -4.33 18.24
CA TYR A 65 -7.76 -3.73 16.98
C TYR A 65 -8.44 -2.38 16.72
N PRO A 66 -8.31 -1.40 17.64
CA PRO A 66 -9.07 -0.15 17.60
C PRO A 66 -8.69 0.77 16.42
N TYR A 67 -7.56 0.48 15.76
CA TYR A 67 -7.04 1.23 14.61
C TYR A 67 -7.63 0.77 13.28
N VAL A 68 -8.38 -0.34 13.23
CA VAL A 68 -9.03 -0.80 12.01
C VAL A 68 -10.07 0.22 11.58
N ALA A 69 -9.94 0.69 10.34
CA ALA A 69 -10.78 1.72 9.77
C ALA A 69 -11.60 1.18 8.60
N ALA A 70 -12.87 1.55 8.56
CA ALA A 70 -13.77 1.30 7.45
C ALA A 70 -13.96 2.60 6.65
N LEU A 71 -13.75 2.55 5.33
CA LEU A 71 -13.91 3.70 4.43
C LEU A 71 -15.29 3.67 3.78
N LEU A 72 -15.99 4.78 3.88
CA LEU A 72 -17.40 4.93 3.57
C LEU A 72 -17.62 6.15 2.69
N VAL A 73 -18.70 6.14 1.92
CA VAL A 73 -19.17 7.32 1.18
C VAL A 73 -20.42 7.84 1.86
N GLU A 74 -20.42 9.13 2.23
CA GLU A 74 -21.60 9.76 2.82
C GLU A 74 -22.83 9.61 1.91
N GLY A 75 -23.98 9.31 2.50
CA GLY A 75 -25.23 9.14 1.76
C GLY A 75 -25.39 7.78 1.08
N THR A 76 -24.38 6.91 1.11
CA THR A 76 -24.56 5.47 0.85
C THR A 76 -24.98 4.77 2.15
N ASP A 77 -25.59 3.58 2.09
CA ASP A 77 -26.18 2.83 3.23
C ASP A 77 -25.17 2.38 4.33
N ASP A 78 -24.16 3.18 4.62
CA ASP A 78 -23.03 2.91 5.50
C ASP A 78 -22.33 1.58 5.15
N VAL A 79 -22.23 1.28 3.85
CA VAL A 79 -21.51 0.11 3.33
C VAL A 79 -20.06 0.52 3.09
N PRO A 80 -19.09 -0.09 3.79
CA PRO A 80 -17.70 0.22 3.53
C PRO A 80 -17.28 -0.33 2.16
N PHE A 81 -16.61 0.52 1.37
CA PHE A 81 -16.09 0.13 0.05
C PHE A 81 -14.61 -0.25 0.09
N CYS A 82 -13.90 0.19 1.14
CA CYS A 82 -12.50 -0.07 1.37
C CYS A 82 -12.19 -0.06 2.87
N SER A 83 -10.96 -0.44 3.21
CA SER A 83 -10.44 -0.43 4.57
C SER A 83 -9.24 0.52 4.71
N GLY A 84 -8.89 0.81 5.94
CA GLY A 84 -7.69 1.57 6.30
C GLY A 84 -7.22 1.26 7.70
N THR A 85 -6.14 1.92 8.11
CA THR A 85 -5.52 1.78 9.42
C THR A 85 -5.20 3.15 9.99
N LEU A 86 -5.67 3.46 11.19
CA LEU A 86 -5.28 4.67 11.92
C LEU A 86 -3.81 4.56 12.34
N ILE A 87 -2.94 5.43 11.82
CA ILE A 87 -1.49 5.41 12.13
C ILE A 87 -1.05 6.62 12.97
N ALA A 88 -1.88 7.66 13.01
CA ALA A 88 -1.75 8.79 13.92
C ALA A 88 -3.15 9.36 14.21
N PRO A 89 -3.35 10.20 15.24
CA PRO A 89 -4.69 10.66 15.63
C PRO A 89 -5.52 11.26 14.49
N GLN A 90 -4.90 11.92 13.52
CA GLN A 90 -5.57 12.51 12.34
C GLN A 90 -5.22 11.85 11.00
N TYR A 91 -4.49 10.73 11.00
CA TYR A 91 -4.02 10.11 9.76
C TYR A 91 -4.37 8.64 9.67
N VAL A 92 -5.03 8.28 8.57
CA VAL A 92 -5.38 6.91 8.22
C VAL A 92 -4.60 6.50 6.98
N LEU A 93 -3.89 5.38 7.08
CA LEU A 93 -3.21 4.71 5.98
C LEU A 93 -4.21 3.82 5.22
N THR A 94 -4.16 3.89 3.90
CA THR A 94 -4.96 3.05 3.00
C THR A 94 -4.22 2.86 1.67
N THR A 95 -4.86 2.26 0.69
CA THR A 95 -4.30 2.08 -0.66
C THR A 95 -4.67 3.26 -1.55
N ALA A 96 -3.81 3.60 -2.52
CA ALA A 96 -4.12 4.63 -3.50
C ALA A 96 -5.27 4.20 -4.43
N THR A 97 -5.39 2.90 -4.71
CA THR A 97 -6.48 2.30 -5.49
C THR A 97 -7.85 2.49 -4.84
N CYS A 98 -7.93 2.58 -3.51
CA CYS A 98 -9.17 2.93 -2.82
C CYS A 98 -9.63 4.36 -3.11
N ILE A 99 -8.71 5.24 -3.51
CA ILE A 99 -8.96 6.67 -3.74
C ILE A 99 -9.06 6.94 -5.24
N LYS A 100 -9.96 6.23 -5.94
CA LYS A 100 -10.16 6.42 -7.40
C LYS A 100 -10.68 7.81 -7.74
N TRP A 101 -11.64 8.31 -6.96
CA TRP A 101 -12.27 9.61 -7.14
C TRP A 101 -12.21 10.28 -5.78
N PHE A 102 -11.73 11.52 -5.70
CA PHE A 102 -11.75 12.30 -4.45
C PHE A 102 -13.22 12.60 -4.15
N PRO A 103 -13.90 11.89 -3.23
CA PRO A 103 -15.26 12.27 -2.91
C PRO A 103 -15.15 13.44 -1.95
N LEU A 104 -15.97 14.47 -2.13
CA LEU A 104 -16.21 15.48 -1.09
C LEU A 104 -16.78 14.84 0.21
N ASP A 105 -17.06 13.54 0.18
CA ASP A 105 -17.95 12.79 1.05
C ASP A 105 -17.30 11.52 1.65
N LEU A 106 -15.96 11.43 1.63
CA LEU A 106 -15.25 10.29 2.23
C LEU A 106 -15.34 10.33 3.76
N GLN A 107 -15.88 9.27 4.35
CA GLN A 107 -15.95 9.09 5.80
C GLN A 107 -15.14 7.89 6.25
N VAL A 108 -14.56 8.01 7.45
CA VAL A 108 -13.79 6.97 8.11
C VAL A 108 -14.51 6.60 9.39
N SER A 109 -14.90 5.33 9.50
CA SER A 109 -15.41 4.78 10.75
C SER A 109 -14.32 3.96 11.44
N LEU A 110 -14.14 4.16 12.75
CA LEU A 110 -13.11 3.52 13.56
C LEU A 110 -13.75 2.76 14.72
N GLY A 111 -13.15 1.64 15.10
CA GLY A 111 -13.46 0.96 16.36
C GLY A 111 -14.88 0.39 16.47
N THR A 112 -15.59 0.18 15.36
CA THR A 112 -16.94 -0.43 15.35
C THR A 112 -16.95 -1.79 14.67
N PRO A 113 -17.63 -2.81 15.24
CA PRO A 113 -17.81 -4.10 14.59
C PRO A 113 -18.93 -4.05 13.52
N ARG A 114 -19.79 -3.03 13.55
CA ARG A 114 -20.90 -2.84 12.61
C ARG A 114 -21.11 -1.37 12.32
N VAL A 115 -20.82 -0.98 11.08
CA VAL A 115 -21.04 0.42 10.65
C VAL A 115 -22.53 0.78 10.63
N LYS A 116 -23.42 -0.18 10.33
CA LYS A 116 -24.86 0.03 10.19
C LYS A 116 -25.66 0.04 11.49
N ASP A 117 -25.04 -0.13 12.66
CA ASP A 117 -25.78 -0.22 13.92
C ASP A 117 -26.39 1.16 14.27
N ARG A 118 -27.63 1.37 13.83
CA ARG A 118 -28.42 2.61 13.94
C ARG A 118 -28.56 3.17 15.35
N LYS A 119 -28.24 2.39 16.39
CA LYS A 119 -28.23 2.83 17.80
C LYS A 119 -27.06 3.78 18.11
N SER A 120 -25.97 3.73 17.34
CA SER A 120 -24.82 4.64 17.49
C SER A 120 -25.00 5.94 16.69
N GLY A 121 -25.88 5.97 15.68
CA GLY A 121 -25.85 7.03 14.65
C GLY A 121 -24.50 7.06 13.92
N LYS A 122 -24.20 8.14 13.20
CA LYS A 122 -22.85 8.41 12.64
C LYS A 122 -21.76 8.58 13.73
N ALA A 123 -22.04 8.29 15.01
CA ALA A 123 -21.07 8.43 16.08
C ALA A 123 -19.90 7.47 15.84
N GLY A 124 -18.70 8.04 15.70
CA GLY A 124 -17.48 7.32 15.34
C GLY A 124 -17.04 7.50 13.88
N GLN A 125 -17.91 8.04 13.01
CA GLN A 125 -17.53 8.43 11.66
C GLN A 125 -16.88 9.82 11.68
N ILE A 126 -15.74 9.95 11.00
CA ILE A 126 -14.98 11.19 10.85
C ILE A 126 -14.75 11.42 9.37
N ARG A 127 -15.07 12.62 8.88
CA ARG A 127 -14.84 12.99 7.47
C ARG A 127 -13.33 13.09 7.19
N ALA A 128 -12.91 12.60 6.03
CA ALA A 128 -11.59 12.86 5.50
C ALA A 128 -11.61 14.19 4.73
N VAL A 129 -10.73 15.11 5.11
CA VAL A 129 -10.65 16.46 4.52
C VAL A 129 -9.58 16.59 3.45
N GLU A 130 -8.61 15.67 3.45
CA GLU A 130 -7.48 15.68 2.53
C GLU A 130 -7.02 14.26 2.25
N VAL A 131 -6.52 14.03 1.04
CA VAL A 131 -5.99 12.73 0.62
C VAL A 131 -4.66 12.92 -0.08
N PHE A 132 -3.66 12.19 0.38
CA PHE A 132 -2.31 12.16 -0.16
C PHE A 132 -2.09 10.80 -0.81
N ARG A 133 -2.23 10.71 -2.14
CA ARG A 133 -1.84 9.52 -2.89
C ARG A 133 -0.33 9.56 -3.14
N HIS A 134 0.33 8.40 -3.10
CA HIS A 134 1.73 8.34 -3.46
C HIS A 134 1.94 8.87 -4.90
N PRO A 135 2.88 9.81 -5.13
CA PRO A 135 3.04 10.47 -6.43
C PRO A 135 3.45 9.51 -7.56
N LEU A 136 4.07 8.38 -7.22
CA LEU A 136 4.48 7.34 -8.17
C LEU A 136 3.47 6.18 -8.30
N HIS A 137 2.28 6.29 -7.70
CA HIS A 137 1.27 5.24 -7.81
C HIS A 137 0.93 4.96 -9.27
N ASN A 138 1.01 3.69 -9.66
CA ASN A 138 0.58 3.21 -10.97
C ASN A 138 -0.58 2.24 -10.80
N SER A 139 -1.79 2.65 -11.20
CA SER A 139 -2.99 1.83 -11.06
C SER A 139 -3.02 0.59 -11.95
N THR A 140 -2.23 0.55 -13.01
CA THR A 140 -2.15 -0.60 -13.93
C THR A 140 -1.20 -1.67 -13.39
N LEU A 141 -0.08 -1.24 -12.81
CA LEU A 141 0.94 -2.14 -12.26
C LEU A 141 0.77 -2.39 -10.75
N LEU A 142 -0.17 -1.68 -10.10
CA LEU A 142 -0.40 -1.68 -8.64
C LEU A 142 0.87 -1.36 -7.82
N THR A 143 1.81 -0.62 -8.40
CA THR A 143 3.02 -0.18 -7.70
C THR A 143 2.73 1.08 -6.88
N TYR A 144 3.45 1.21 -5.76
CA TYR A 144 3.28 2.31 -4.80
C TYR A 144 1.81 2.53 -4.40
N ASP A 145 1.07 1.43 -4.18
CA ASP A 145 -0.37 1.47 -3.87
C ASP A 145 -0.63 1.87 -2.41
N VAL A 146 -0.28 3.11 -2.08
CA VAL A 146 -0.39 3.67 -0.73
C VAL A 146 -0.93 5.10 -0.77
N ALA A 147 -1.82 5.41 0.18
CA ALA A 147 -2.35 6.74 0.38
C ALA A 147 -2.59 7.04 1.86
N LEU A 148 -2.57 8.32 2.20
CA LEU A 148 -2.93 8.84 3.52
C LEU A 148 -4.19 9.68 3.43
N LEU A 149 -5.10 9.48 4.39
CA LEU A 149 -6.28 10.32 4.61
C LEU A 149 -6.04 11.19 5.84
N LYS A 150 -6.27 12.48 5.71
CA LYS A 150 -6.32 13.41 6.83
C LYS A 150 -7.74 13.55 7.33
N LEU A 151 -7.95 13.26 8.61
CA LEU A 151 -9.24 13.39 9.26
C LEU A 151 -9.52 14.85 9.65
N GLU A 152 -10.78 15.26 9.56
CA GLU A 152 -11.25 16.60 9.96
C GLU A 152 -10.91 16.92 11.42
N LYS A 153 -10.96 15.92 12.28
CA LYS A 153 -10.67 16.01 13.72
C LYS A 153 -9.87 14.80 14.18
N PRO A 154 -9.04 14.92 15.23
CA PRO A 154 -8.34 13.78 15.79
C PRO A 154 -9.31 12.72 16.32
N SER A 155 -9.01 11.46 16.02
CA SER A 155 -9.65 10.30 16.63
C SER A 155 -9.14 10.09 18.05
N THR A 156 -10.00 9.55 18.91
CA THR A 156 -9.66 9.10 20.27
C THR A 156 -9.16 7.66 20.32
N HIS A 157 -9.23 6.92 19.21
CA HIS A 157 -8.78 5.53 19.13
C HIS A 157 -7.24 5.44 19.12
N LYS A 158 -6.71 4.36 19.70
CA LYS A 158 -5.26 4.09 19.71
C LYS A 158 -4.77 3.78 18.28
N PRO A 159 -3.79 4.52 17.73
CA PRO A 159 -3.22 4.21 16.41
C PRO A 159 -2.42 2.91 16.42
N ALA A 160 -2.30 2.29 15.24
CA ALA A 160 -1.38 1.19 14.98
C ALA A 160 0.07 1.69 15.03
N ARG A 161 0.98 0.84 15.52
CA ARG A 161 2.42 1.06 15.37
C ARG A 161 2.82 0.60 13.96
N LEU A 162 3.48 1.47 13.20
CA LEU A 162 4.12 1.08 11.94
C LEU A 162 5.39 0.28 12.23
N CYS A 163 5.79 -0.56 11.29
CA CYS A 163 7.07 -1.24 11.38
C CYS A 163 8.24 -0.26 11.38
N ASP A 164 9.36 -0.69 11.93
CA ASP A 164 10.60 0.09 11.88
C ASP A 164 11.08 0.17 10.43
N ALA A 165 11.54 1.36 10.02
CA ALA A 165 11.85 1.63 8.61
C ALA A 165 12.99 0.77 8.05
N ASP A 166 13.85 0.25 8.94
CA ASP A 166 14.94 -0.66 8.64
C ASP A 166 14.54 -2.14 8.72
N GLY A 167 13.28 -2.45 9.06
CA GLY A 167 12.78 -3.80 9.25
C GLY A 167 13.34 -4.52 10.47
N SER A 168 13.98 -3.80 11.40
CA SER A 168 14.59 -4.39 12.60
C SER A 168 13.59 -5.07 13.54
N ASP A 169 12.30 -4.76 13.41
CA ASP A 169 11.20 -5.40 14.12
C ASP A 169 10.60 -6.61 13.41
N ASN A 170 11.06 -6.95 12.20
CA ASN A 170 10.74 -8.20 11.53
C ASN A 170 11.70 -9.30 11.98
N LYS A 171 11.54 -9.76 13.23
CA LYS A 171 12.24 -10.95 13.71
C LYS A 171 11.50 -12.21 13.21
N PRO A 172 12.22 -13.23 12.71
CA PRO A 172 11.62 -14.54 12.44
C PRO A 172 11.07 -15.15 13.73
#